data_AF-A0A385SM60-F1
#
_entry.id   AF-A0A385SM60-F1
#
_cell.length_a   1.000
_cell.length_b   1.000
_cell.length_c   1.000
_cell.angle_alpha   90.00
_cell.angle_beta   90.00
_cell.angle_gamma   90.00
#
_symmetry.space_group_name_H-M   'P 1'
#
loop_
_entity.id
_entity.type
_entity.pdbx_description
1 polymer ?
#
loop_
_entity_poly.entity_id
_entity_poly.type
_entity_poly.pdbx_seq_one_letter_code
_entity_poly.pdbx_strand_id
1 'polypeptide(L)'
;MNCLKRTIVMMLLAAGCLCCSTKKEPLTFHLEGTPVRLVPPPGFKPAPALGGLQHASKRSAIMALELPSTFQEAAAEIVSDTLAKQGIRLLERQDVKIQNKTGVLYKIGRLTNGANIEQWMLLLPYDQATISVTGTYVKTDEKELAAGIKAALLSVQLDARATHAALPFSVRVKGLRQAKVLPGPSVVYTEQGDWNNASLQSLSFFAGSSDRMIGWGAEETARSQFQEMCPTCMLAESSIAHVSVDSLDGVELWGYTPAKKLKYEMVLFDTSKFFVMIGTADSLQAEMLAHYKEASRTFARKRKS
;
A
#
# COMPACT_ATOMS: atom_id res chain seq x y z
N MET A 1 35.75 20.23 -87.44
CA MET A 1 36.12 18.81 -87.25
C MET A 1 35.58 18.33 -85.91
N ASN A 2 34.71 17.32 -85.96
CA ASN A 2 34.30 16.35 -84.94
C ASN A 2 33.88 16.87 -83.54
N CYS A 3 32.59 16.90 -83.20
CA CYS A 3 31.70 15.76 -82.87
C CYS A 3 31.90 15.27 -81.42
N LEU A 4 30.86 15.39 -80.58
CA LEU A 4 30.12 14.26 -79.98
C LEU A 4 29.48 14.59 -78.61
N LYS A 5 28.16 14.77 -78.65
CA LYS A 5 27.09 14.35 -77.69
C LYS A 5 27.49 13.79 -76.31
N ARG A 6 26.82 14.26 -75.24
CA ARG A 6 25.80 13.49 -74.49
C ARG A 6 25.23 14.21 -73.24
N THR A 7 23.91 14.40 -73.31
CA THR A 7 22.81 14.39 -72.34
C THR A 7 23.05 13.89 -70.90
N ILE A 8 22.27 14.45 -69.95
CA ILE A 8 21.47 13.80 -68.85
C ILE A 8 21.68 14.33 -67.41
N VAL A 9 20.56 14.90 -66.90
CA VAL A 9 19.97 14.84 -65.54
C VAL A 9 20.42 15.84 -64.48
N MET A 10 19.54 16.83 -64.34
CA MET A 10 19.26 17.64 -63.16
C MET A 10 18.73 16.73 -62.05
N MET A 11 19.50 16.53 -60.99
CA MET A 11 19.08 15.80 -59.78
C MET A 11 18.83 16.81 -58.66
N LEU A 12 17.56 17.11 -58.39
CA LEU A 12 17.13 17.81 -57.18
C LEU A 12 17.34 16.88 -55.98
N LEU A 13 18.33 17.18 -55.14
CA LEU A 13 18.47 16.62 -53.80
C LEU A 13 17.54 17.40 -52.86
N ALA A 14 16.31 16.90 -52.68
CA ALA A 14 15.48 17.26 -51.54
C ALA A 14 16.10 16.63 -50.29
N ALA A 15 16.81 17.43 -49.50
CA ALA A 15 17.27 17.04 -48.17
C ALA A 15 16.05 16.90 -47.25
N GLY A 16 15.50 15.69 -47.21
CA GLY A 16 14.51 15.28 -46.22
C GLY A 16 15.15 15.33 -44.84
N CYS A 17 14.86 16.39 -44.09
CA CYS A 17 15.21 16.52 -42.69
C CYS A 17 14.41 15.47 -41.90
N LEU A 18 15.00 14.29 -41.68
CA LEU A 18 14.52 13.33 -40.69
C LEU A 18 14.70 13.97 -39.31
N CYS A 19 13.69 14.71 -38.86
CA CYS A 19 13.50 15.01 -37.46
C CYS A 19 13.22 13.69 -36.74
N CYS A 20 14.29 13.01 -36.29
CA CYS A 20 14.18 12.02 -35.23
C CYS A 20 13.67 12.72 -33.97
N SER A 21 12.34 12.77 -33.82
CA SER A 21 11.69 13.12 -32.57
C SER A 21 12.01 12.01 -31.58
N THR A 22 13.10 12.18 -30.82
CA THR A 22 13.36 11.37 -29.64
C THR A 22 12.23 11.65 -28.66
N LYS A 23 11.22 10.77 -28.62
CA LYS A 23 10.22 10.76 -27.55
C LYS A 23 10.98 10.54 -26.26
N LYS A 24 11.25 11.62 -25.53
CA LYS A 24 11.83 11.56 -24.19
C LYS A 24 10.83 10.76 -23.35
N GLU A 25 11.21 9.56 -22.94
CA GLU A 25 10.37 8.77 -22.06
C GLU A 25 10.10 9.58 -20.78
N PRO A 26 8.83 9.65 -20.35
CA PRO A 26 8.50 10.41 -19.15
C PRO A 26 9.23 9.81 -17.96
N LEU A 27 9.78 10.68 -17.11
CA LEU A 27 10.50 10.26 -15.91
C LEU A 27 9.54 9.46 -15.01
N THR A 28 9.86 8.19 -14.80
CA THR A 28 9.12 7.32 -13.89
C THR A 28 9.72 7.34 -12.50
N PHE A 29 8.86 7.27 -11.50
CA PHE A 29 9.21 7.13 -10.08
C PHE A 29 8.85 5.73 -9.62
N HIS A 30 9.76 5.08 -8.89
CA HIS A 30 9.56 3.75 -8.32
C HIS A 30 8.96 3.86 -6.92
N LEU A 31 7.82 3.20 -6.68
CA LEU A 31 7.21 3.12 -5.36
C LEU A 31 7.91 2.02 -4.55
N GLU A 32 8.79 2.45 -3.65
CA GLU A 32 9.60 1.54 -2.83
C GLU A 32 8.76 0.48 -2.10
N GLY A 33 9.29 -0.74 -2.05
CA GLY A 33 8.59 -1.90 -1.49
C GLY A 33 7.55 -2.53 -2.42
N THR A 34 7.45 -2.08 -3.67
CA THR A 34 6.55 -2.65 -4.68
C THR A 34 7.25 -2.84 -6.03
N PRO A 35 6.69 -3.64 -6.95
CA PRO A 35 7.15 -3.66 -8.34
C PRO A 35 6.71 -2.43 -9.16
N VAL A 36 6.03 -1.44 -8.57
CA VAL A 36 5.34 -0.39 -9.32
C VAL A 36 6.25 0.81 -9.58
N ARG A 37 6.43 1.16 -10.85
CA ARG A 37 6.83 2.50 -11.28
C ARG A 37 5.66 3.22 -11.91
N LEU A 38 5.64 4.54 -11.83
CA LEU A 38 4.65 5.38 -12.51
C LEU A 38 5.19 6.77 -12.81
N VAL A 39 4.53 7.52 -13.67
CA VAL A 39 4.80 8.95 -13.88
C VAL A 39 4.06 9.74 -12.78
N PRO A 40 4.76 10.45 -11.87
CA PRO A 40 4.09 11.20 -10.81
C PRO A 40 3.16 12.27 -11.38
N PRO A 41 1.97 12.48 -10.80
CA PRO A 41 1.15 13.64 -11.13
C PRO A 41 1.87 14.93 -10.68
N PRO A 42 1.57 16.08 -11.31
CA PRO A 42 2.07 17.37 -10.85
C PRO A 42 1.75 17.62 -9.37
N GLY A 43 2.70 18.20 -8.63
CA GLY A 43 2.53 18.54 -7.22
C GLY A 43 2.73 17.38 -6.23
N PHE A 44 2.85 16.13 -6.71
CA PHE A 44 3.18 14.98 -5.88
C PHE A 44 4.69 14.87 -5.64
N LYS A 45 5.05 14.49 -4.42
CA LYS A 45 6.42 14.25 -3.98
C LYS A 45 6.54 12.88 -3.31
N PRO A 46 7.73 12.28 -3.27
CA PRO A 46 7.97 11.05 -2.53
C PRO A 46 7.55 11.17 -1.07
N ALA A 47 6.83 10.16 -0.58
CA ALA A 47 6.42 10.01 0.81
C ALA A 47 6.80 8.59 1.28
N PRO A 48 8.07 8.35 1.64
CA PRO A 48 8.58 7.01 1.96
C PRO A 48 7.83 6.34 3.11
N ALA A 49 7.37 7.11 4.09
CA ALA A 49 6.59 6.60 5.22
C ALA A 49 5.22 6.04 4.80
N LEU A 50 4.65 6.51 3.69
CA LEU A 50 3.43 5.98 3.08
C LEU A 50 3.73 4.86 2.07
N GLY A 51 5.01 4.61 1.75
CA GLY A 51 5.37 3.72 0.64
C GLY A 51 4.85 4.22 -0.71
N GLY A 52 4.83 5.55 -0.90
CA GLY A 52 4.18 6.14 -2.06
C GLY A 52 4.54 7.60 -2.34
N LEU A 53 3.57 8.32 -2.92
CA LEU A 53 3.64 9.74 -3.23
C LEU A 53 2.56 10.51 -2.47
N GLN A 54 2.84 11.75 -2.09
CA GLN A 54 1.88 12.65 -1.46
C GLN A 54 1.89 14.02 -2.13
N HIS A 55 0.71 14.64 -2.28
CA HIS A 55 0.61 16.01 -2.78
C HIS A 55 1.13 17.00 -1.74
N ALA A 56 1.95 17.98 -2.16
CA ALA A 56 2.66 18.87 -1.25
C ALA A 56 1.75 19.75 -0.37
N SER A 57 0.56 20.12 -0.86
CA SER A 57 -0.34 21.07 -0.21
C SER A 57 -1.79 20.58 -0.07
N LYS A 58 -2.09 19.37 -0.54
CA LYS A 58 -3.48 18.84 -0.60
C LYS A 58 -3.53 17.50 0.09
N ARG A 59 -4.71 17.14 0.60
CA ARG A 59 -4.98 15.83 1.21
C ARG A 59 -5.16 14.77 0.14
N SER A 60 -4.05 14.40 -0.51
CA SER A 60 -4.03 13.44 -1.61
C SER A 60 -2.72 12.65 -1.61
N ALA A 61 -2.83 11.35 -1.89
CA ALA A 61 -1.70 10.43 -1.91
C ALA A 61 -1.91 9.33 -2.96
N ILE A 62 -0.82 8.81 -3.51
CA ILE A 62 -0.78 7.62 -4.36
C ILE A 62 0.08 6.56 -3.67
N MET A 63 -0.45 5.36 -3.52
CA MET A 63 0.21 4.23 -2.88
C MET A 63 0.04 2.98 -3.75
N ALA A 64 0.98 2.05 -3.65
CA ALA A 64 0.84 0.73 -4.23
C ALA A 64 1.02 -0.34 -3.15
N LEU A 65 0.34 -1.46 -3.31
CA LEU A 65 0.45 -2.61 -2.42
C LEU A 65 0.25 -3.91 -3.20
N GLU A 66 0.85 -4.98 -2.73
CA GLU A 66 0.63 -6.32 -3.27
C GLU A 66 -0.34 -7.08 -2.38
N LEU A 67 -1.53 -7.38 -2.91
CA LEU A 67 -2.58 -8.12 -2.23
C LEU A 67 -2.27 -9.62 -2.23
N PRO A 68 -2.47 -10.31 -1.10
CA PRO A 68 -2.29 -11.77 -0.95
C PRO A 68 -3.46 -12.57 -1.53
N SER A 69 -4.00 -12.12 -2.67
CA SER A 69 -5.14 -12.72 -3.37
C SER A 69 -4.92 -12.68 -4.88
N THR A 70 -5.57 -13.62 -5.57
CA THR A 70 -5.57 -13.63 -7.03
C THR A 70 -6.32 -12.42 -7.58
N PHE A 71 -6.01 -12.06 -8.83
CA PHE A 71 -6.66 -10.91 -9.48
C PHE A 71 -8.18 -11.06 -9.54
N GLN A 72 -8.67 -12.28 -9.79
CA GLN A 72 -10.11 -12.57 -9.86
C GLN A 72 -10.78 -12.37 -8.50
N GLU A 73 -10.17 -12.87 -7.43
CA GLU A 73 -10.68 -12.69 -6.06
C GLU A 73 -10.69 -11.21 -5.66
N ALA A 74 -9.59 -10.50 -5.87
CA ALA A 74 -9.47 -9.09 -5.55
C ALA A 74 -10.50 -8.25 -6.33
N ALA A 75 -10.65 -8.48 -7.63
CA ALA A 75 -11.61 -7.76 -8.47
C ALA A 75 -13.07 -8.05 -8.11
N ALA A 76 -13.36 -9.27 -7.63
CA ALA A 76 -14.69 -9.67 -7.16
C ALA A 76 -15.03 -9.03 -5.81
N GLU A 77 -14.05 -8.92 -4.90
CA GLU A 77 -14.24 -8.28 -3.60
C GLU A 77 -14.64 -6.80 -3.74
N ILE A 78 -14.03 -6.07 -4.68
CA ILE A 78 -14.35 -4.64 -4.92
C ILE A 78 -15.79 -4.41 -5.36
N VAL A 79 -16.40 -5.35 -6.08
CA VAL A 79 -17.80 -5.26 -6.52
C VAL A 79 -18.79 -5.94 -5.59
N SER A 80 -18.33 -6.47 -4.45
CA SER A 80 -19.19 -7.13 -3.49
C SER A 80 -20.04 -6.15 -2.70
N ASP A 81 -21.23 -6.59 -2.29
CA ASP A 81 -22.12 -5.81 -1.40
C ASP A 81 -21.47 -5.50 -0.04
N THR A 82 -20.40 -6.21 0.33
CA THR A 82 -19.66 -6.00 1.57
C THR A 82 -19.05 -4.61 1.64
N LEU A 83 -18.49 -4.10 0.53
CA LEU A 83 -17.92 -2.75 0.51
C LEU A 83 -19.00 -1.67 0.61
N ALA A 84 -20.16 -1.89 -0.01
CA ALA A 84 -21.31 -1.00 0.13
C ALA A 84 -21.77 -0.88 1.60
N LYS A 85 -21.82 -2.00 2.33
CA LYS A 85 -22.11 -2.03 3.77
C LYS A 85 -21.07 -1.30 4.62
N GLN A 86 -19.84 -1.16 4.12
CA GLN A 86 -18.77 -0.39 4.74
C GLN A 86 -18.77 1.10 4.33
N GLY A 87 -19.82 1.57 3.63
CA GLY A 87 -19.94 2.96 3.19
C GLY A 87 -19.07 3.30 1.98
N ILE A 88 -18.57 2.29 1.27
CA ILE A 88 -17.78 2.45 0.05
C ILE A 88 -18.71 2.33 -1.17
N ARG A 89 -18.66 3.33 -2.05
CA ARG A 89 -19.50 3.41 -3.25
C ARG A 89 -18.64 3.25 -4.50
N LEU A 90 -18.99 2.28 -5.34
CA LEU A 90 -18.42 2.16 -6.67
C LEU A 90 -19.05 3.21 -7.60
N LEU A 91 -18.22 4.10 -8.16
CA LEU A 91 -18.65 5.19 -9.04
C LEU A 91 -18.39 4.88 -10.51
N GLU A 92 -17.26 4.23 -10.81
CA GLU A 92 -16.86 3.86 -12.17
C GLU A 92 -16.06 2.56 -12.13
N ARG A 93 -16.20 1.74 -13.18
CA ARG A 93 -15.37 0.58 -13.45
C ARG A 93 -14.97 0.59 -14.92
N GLN A 94 -13.69 0.41 -15.19
CA GLN A 94 -13.12 0.39 -16.53
C GLN A 94 -12.10 -0.73 -16.64
N ASP A 95 -12.27 -1.64 -17.61
CA ASP A 95 -11.22 -2.60 -17.96
C ASP A 95 -10.11 -1.87 -18.72
N VAL A 96 -8.86 -2.16 -18.36
CA VAL A 96 -7.68 -1.49 -18.90
C VAL A 96 -6.60 -2.50 -19.28
N LYS A 97 -5.70 -2.10 -20.18
CA LYS A 97 -4.54 -2.92 -20.57
C LYS A 97 -3.25 -2.17 -20.24
N ILE A 98 -2.46 -2.72 -19.33
CA ILE A 98 -1.18 -2.15 -18.87
C ILE A 98 -0.09 -3.19 -19.12
N GLN A 99 0.94 -2.85 -19.91
CA GLN A 99 2.04 -3.78 -20.27
C GLN A 99 1.55 -5.18 -20.69
N ASN A 100 0.54 -5.24 -21.56
CA ASN A 100 -0.12 -6.47 -22.01
C ASN A 100 -0.88 -7.29 -20.96
N LYS A 101 -0.99 -6.82 -19.73
CA LYS A 101 -1.84 -7.40 -18.69
C LYS A 101 -3.20 -6.70 -18.70
N THR A 102 -4.27 -7.49 -18.63
CA THR A 102 -5.62 -6.96 -18.41
C THR A 102 -5.79 -6.66 -16.93
N GLY A 103 -6.16 -5.43 -16.60
CA GLY A 103 -6.48 -4.97 -15.26
C GLY A 103 -7.84 -4.30 -15.21
N VAL A 104 -8.22 -3.83 -14.03
CA VAL A 104 -9.44 -3.04 -13.83
C VAL A 104 -9.10 -1.77 -13.07
N LEU A 105 -9.58 -0.65 -13.59
CA LEU A 105 -9.53 0.64 -12.93
C LEU A 105 -10.92 0.96 -12.36
N TYR A 106 -10.96 1.28 -11.08
CA TYR A 106 -12.16 1.67 -10.37
C TYR A 106 -12.09 3.13 -9.93
N LYS A 107 -13.21 3.84 -9.98
CA LYS A 107 -13.43 5.06 -9.20
C LYS A 107 -14.34 4.72 -8.03
N ILE A 108 -13.88 5.05 -6.83
CA ILE A 108 -14.55 4.68 -5.58
C ILE A 108 -14.71 5.92 -4.72
N GLY A 109 -15.86 6.08 -4.05
CA GLY A 109 -16.12 7.16 -3.10
C GLY A 109 -16.47 6.63 -1.71
N ARG A 110 -16.00 7.28 -0.65
CA ARG A 110 -16.35 6.97 0.74
C ARG A 110 -16.49 8.25 1.56
N LEU A 111 -17.36 8.20 2.57
CA LEU A 111 -17.44 9.25 3.58
C LEU A 111 -16.57 8.85 4.77
N THR A 112 -15.59 9.67 5.14
CA THR A 112 -14.69 9.38 6.27
C THR A 112 -14.48 10.64 7.08
N ASN A 113 -14.80 10.62 8.37
CA ASN A 113 -14.64 11.75 9.31
C ASN A 113 -15.24 13.06 8.76
N GLY A 114 -16.43 13.00 8.17
CA GLY A 114 -17.12 14.14 7.58
C GLY A 114 -16.59 14.61 6.22
N ALA A 115 -15.50 14.04 5.71
CA ALA A 115 -14.94 14.36 4.40
C ALA A 115 -15.38 13.32 3.35
N ASN A 116 -15.80 13.79 2.18
CA ASN A 116 -16.05 12.93 1.03
C ASN A 116 -14.71 12.67 0.32
N ILE A 117 -14.20 11.45 0.44
CA ILE A 117 -12.95 11.00 -0.16
C ILE A 117 -13.28 10.19 -1.40
N GLU A 118 -12.65 10.53 -2.51
CA GLU A 118 -12.68 9.71 -3.72
C GLU A 118 -11.30 9.16 -4.02
N GLN A 119 -11.28 8.04 -4.74
CA GLN A 119 -10.05 7.41 -5.16
C GLN A 119 -10.20 6.74 -6.52
N TRP A 120 -9.09 6.75 -7.27
CA TRP A 120 -8.87 5.82 -8.35
C TRP A 120 -8.09 4.62 -7.82
N MET A 121 -8.48 3.41 -8.19
CA MET A 121 -7.82 2.16 -7.81
C MET A 121 -7.61 1.29 -9.04
N LEU A 122 -6.35 1.01 -9.37
CA LEU A 122 -5.97 0.10 -10.43
C LEU A 122 -5.58 -1.25 -9.84
N LEU A 123 -6.24 -2.32 -10.27
CA LEU A 123 -5.85 -3.70 -9.98
C LEU A 123 -5.18 -4.34 -11.19
N LEU A 124 -4.04 -4.98 -10.98
CA LEU A 124 -3.28 -5.71 -12.00
C LEU A 124 -2.87 -7.10 -11.50
N PRO A 125 -2.96 -8.15 -12.33
CA PRO A 125 -2.43 -9.46 -11.97
C PRO A 125 -0.88 -9.42 -11.89
N TYR A 126 -0.33 -10.03 -10.84
CA TYR A 126 1.10 -10.10 -10.62
C TYR A 126 1.47 -11.44 -9.99
N ASP A 127 1.95 -12.38 -10.80
CA ASP A 127 2.19 -13.77 -10.42
C ASP A 127 0.95 -14.42 -9.78
N GLN A 128 1.06 -14.88 -8.52
CA GLN A 128 -0.05 -15.44 -7.72
C GLN A 128 -0.72 -14.40 -6.82
N ALA A 129 -0.42 -13.12 -7.04
CA ALA A 129 -0.89 -12.00 -6.25
C ALA A 129 -1.54 -10.94 -7.15
N THR A 130 -1.99 -9.84 -6.54
CA THR A 130 -2.56 -8.70 -7.24
C THR A 130 -1.86 -7.43 -6.82
N ILE A 131 -1.44 -6.61 -7.76
CA ILE A 131 -0.97 -5.26 -7.47
C ILE A 131 -2.17 -4.32 -7.45
N SER A 132 -2.35 -3.60 -6.35
CA SER A 132 -3.29 -2.50 -6.23
C SER A 132 -2.52 -1.18 -6.17
N VAL A 133 -2.82 -0.27 -7.09
CA VAL A 133 -2.30 1.11 -7.09
C VAL A 133 -3.47 2.05 -6.86
N THR A 134 -3.46 2.77 -5.75
CA THR A 134 -4.57 3.61 -5.32
C THR A 134 -4.13 5.06 -5.20
N GLY A 135 -4.87 5.96 -5.83
CA GLY A 135 -4.70 7.41 -5.69
C GLY A 135 -5.94 8.04 -5.08
N THR A 136 -5.79 8.70 -3.94
CA THR A 136 -6.88 9.27 -3.13
C THR A 136 -6.88 10.79 -3.19
N TYR A 137 -8.05 11.42 -3.10
CA TYR A 137 -8.20 12.88 -2.99
C TYR A 137 -9.53 13.25 -2.31
N VAL A 138 -9.61 14.45 -1.75
CA VAL A 138 -10.88 15.00 -1.24
C VAL A 138 -11.72 15.47 -2.42
N LYS A 139 -13.03 15.19 -2.42
CA LYS A 139 -13.95 15.51 -3.54
C LYS A 139 -13.87 16.98 -4.01
N THR A 140 -13.63 17.92 -3.10
CA THR A 140 -13.51 19.35 -3.43
C THR A 140 -12.32 19.66 -4.34
N ASP A 141 -11.29 18.81 -4.37
CA ASP A 141 -10.10 18.94 -5.22
C ASP A 141 -10.20 18.15 -6.54
N GLU A 142 -11.35 17.55 -6.86
CA GLU A 142 -11.50 16.63 -8.00
C GLU A 142 -11.07 17.25 -9.34
N LYS A 143 -11.48 18.51 -9.60
CA LYS A 143 -11.15 19.21 -10.85
C LYS A 143 -9.65 19.35 -11.07
N GLU A 144 -8.88 19.47 -9.98
CA GLU A 144 -7.43 19.67 -10.00
C GLU A 144 -6.69 18.32 -10.06
N LEU A 145 -7.13 17.34 -9.27
CA LEU A 145 -6.31 16.15 -8.99
C LEU A 145 -6.76 14.88 -9.74
N ALA A 146 -8.06 14.70 -10.01
CA ALA A 146 -8.59 13.40 -10.40
C ALA A 146 -8.03 12.90 -11.74
N ALA A 147 -7.91 13.77 -12.74
CA ALA A 147 -7.39 13.42 -14.05
C ALA A 147 -5.90 13.08 -14.01
N GLY A 148 -5.11 13.87 -13.27
CA GLY A 148 -3.67 13.64 -13.09
C GLY A 148 -3.38 12.31 -12.36
N ILE A 149 -4.16 12.01 -11.31
CA ILE A 149 -4.08 10.73 -10.60
C ILE A 149 -4.46 9.57 -11.51
N LYS A 150 -5.57 9.67 -12.26
CA LYS A 150 -5.98 8.62 -13.23
C LYS A 150 -4.86 8.37 -14.25
N ALA A 151 -4.27 9.42 -14.80
CA ALA A 151 -3.17 9.31 -15.76
C ALA A 151 -1.92 8.65 -15.14
N ALA A 152 -1.57 9.00 -13.89
CA ALA A 152 -0.47 8.37 -13.17
C ALA A 152 -0.69 6.86 -12.99
N LEU A 153 -1.89 6.43 -12.57
CA LEU A 153 -2.23 5.01 -12.44
C LEU A 153 -2.17 4.29 -13.80
N LEU A 154 -2.65 4.91 -14.88
CA LEU A 154 -2.58 4.34 -16.23
C LEU A 154 -1.15 4.32 -16.82
N SER A 155 -0.19 5.02 -16.20
CA SER A 155 1.23 5.00 -16.59
C SER A 155 2.04 3.91 -15.88
N VAL A 156 1.40 3.09 -15.05
CA VAL A 156 2.08 2.07 -14.24
C VAL A 156 2.89 1.12 -15.11
N GLN A 157 4.11 0.84 -14.63
CA GLN A 157 5.00 -0.18 -15.14
C GLN A 157 5.36 -1.11 -13.99
N LEU A 158 5.32 -2.42 -14.23
CA LEU A 158 5.68 -3.44 -13.26
C LEU A 158 7.11 -3.92 -13.54
N ASP A 159 8.01 -3.70 -12.59
CA ASP A 159 9.36 -4.24 -12.58
C ASP A 159 9.36 -5.62 -11.90
N ALA A 160 10.28 -6.50 -12.32
CA ALA A 160 10.37 -7.87 -11.79
C ALA A 160 10.87 -7.95 -10.33
N ARG A 161 11.36 -6.85 -9.73
CA ARG A 161 11.96 -6.88 -8.40
C ARG A 161 11.60 -5.63 -7.58
N ALA A 162 10.78 -5.82 -6.57
CA ALA A 162 10.55 -4.82 -5.53
C ALA A 162 11.81 -4.70 -4.64
N THR A 163 12.43 -3.53 -4.61
CA THR A 163 13.43 -3.18 -3.59
C THR A 163 12.72 -2.62 -2.37
N HIS A 164 13.02 -3.17 -1.19
CA HIS A 164 12.43 -2.72 0.07
C HIS A 164 13.47 -1.89 0.84
N ALA A 165 13.04 -0.76 1.39
CA ALA A 165 13.86 -0.01 2.33
C ALA A 165 14.13 -0.87 3.58
N ALA A 166 15.29 -0.67 4.20
CA ALA A 166 15.60 -1.33 5.46
C ALA A 166 14.60 -0.90 6.54
N LEU A 167 14.04 -1.88 7.26
CA LEU A 167 13.14 -1.60 8.39
C LEU A 167 13.89 -0.77 9.45
N PRO A 168 13.33 0.35 9.93
CA PRO A 168 13.94 1.20 10.96
C PRO A 168 13.80 0.62 12.37
N PHE A 169 13.32 -0.62 12.49
CA PHE A 169 13.18 -1.36 13.73
C PHE A 169 13.55 -2.83 13.51
N SER A 170 13.60 -3.58 14.60
CA SER A 170 13.69 -5.03 14.62
C SER A 170 12.67 -5.61 15.59
N VAL A 171 12.14 -6.79 15.25
CA VAL A 171 11.32 -7.63 16.13
C VAL A 171 11.83 -9.07 15.97
N ARG A 172 11.73 -9.88 17.03
CA ARG A 172 12.03 -11.31 16.98
C ARG A 172 10.74 -12.09 17.23
N VAL A 173 10.33 -12.88 16.25
CA VAL A 173 9.12 -13.72 16.32
C VAL A 173 9.56 -15.18 16.24
N LYS A 174 9.49 -15.91 17.35
CA LYS A 174 9.86 -17.34 17.39
C LYS A 174 8.82 -18.16 16.62
N GLY A 175 9.23 -19.21 15.92
CA GLY A 175 8.27 -20.11 15.25
C GLY A 175 7.52 -19.55 14.04
N LEU A 176 7.55 -18.23 13.79
CA LEU A 176 7.07 -17.63 12.55
C LEU A 176 8.24 -17.27 11.63
N ARG A 177 7.98 -17.28 10.33
CA ARG A 177 8.92 -16.93 9.26
C ARG A 177 8.46 -15.67 8.56
N GLN A 178 9.40 -14.85 8.11
CA GLN A 178 9.08 -13.62 7.38
C GLN A 178 8.38 -13.97 6.07
N ALA A 179 7.12 -13.55 5.92
CA ALA A 179 6.33 -13.73 4.72
C ALA A 179 6.58 -12.60 3.72
N LYS A 180 6.54 -11.33 4.19
CA LYS A 180 6.70 -10.18 3.31
C LYS A 180 7.16 -8.92 4.05
N VAL A 181 7.95 -8.10 3.38
CA VAL A 181 8.18 -6.70 3.77
C VAL A 181 7.23 -5.86 2.93
N LEU A 182 6.50 -4.95 3.56
CA LEU A 182 5.49 -4.13 2.90
C LEU A 182 5.97 -2.67 2.75
N PRO A 183 5.37 -1.90 1.83
CA PRO A 183 5.55 -0.46 1.76
C PRO A 183 5.10 0.22 3.08
N GLY A 184 5.73 1.33 3.45
CA GLY A 184 5.47 2.00 4.72
C GLY A 184 6.05 1.19 5.89
N PRO A 185 7.36 1.33 6.14
CA PRO A 185 8.27 0.34 6.73
C PRO A 185 7.59 -0.67 7.67
N SER A 186 7.21 -1.82 7.11
CA SER A 186 6.47 -2.84 7.84
C SER A 186 6.79 -4.23 7.32
N VAL A 187 6.48 -5.23 8.15
CA VAL A 187 6.83 -6.63 7.90
C VAL A 187 5.75 -7.54 8.44
N VAL A 188 5.51 -8.64 7.72
CA VAL A 188 4.57 -9.68 8.07
C VAL A 188 5.30 -11.00 8.20
N TYR A 189 4.94 -11.75 9.24
CA TYR A 189 5.38 -13.09 9.52
C TYR A 189 4.17 -14.02 9.53
N THR A 190 4.34 -15.22 8.99
CA THR A 190 3.37 -16.32 9.07
C THR A 190 4.09 -17.59 9.52
N GLU A 191 3.35 -18.66 9.80
CA GLU A 191 3.97 -19.93 10.21
C GLU A 191 4.99 -20.44 9.18
N GLN A 192 4.64 -20.39 7.88
CA GLN A 192 5.48 -20.93 6.81
C GLN A 192 6.27 -19.86 6.02
N GLY A 193 6.02 -18.57 6.27
CA GLY A 193 6.64 -17.47 5.52
C GLY A 193 6.00 -17.26 4.14
N ASP A 194 4.74 -17.63 4.01
CA ASP A 194 3.92 -17.55 2.82
C ASP A 194 2.99 -16.32 2.82
N TRP A 195 2.85 -15.68 1.66
CA TRP A 195 2.03 -14.49 1.47
C TRP A 195 0.70 -14.84 0.79
N ASN A 196 -0.26 -15.34 1.58
CA ASN A 196 -1.63 -15.64 1.10
C ASN A 196 -2.67 -15.40 2.20
N ASN A 197 -3.93 -15.23 1.79
CA ASN A 197 -5.04 -14.95 2.71
C ASN A 197 -5.22 -16.01 3.82
N ALA A 198 -5.04 -17.30 3.52
CA ALA A 198 -5.27 -18.34 4.52
C ALA A 198 -4.27 -18.22 5.68
N SER A 199 -2.98 -18.09 5.37
CA SER A 199 -1.93 -17.99 6.37
C SER A 199 -1.94 -16.68 7.15
N LEU A 200 -2.38 -15.59 6.52
CA LEU A 200 -2.58 -14.31 7.20
C LEU A 200 -3.72 -14.35 8.22
N GLN A 201 -4.72 -15.18 8.00
CA GLN A 201 -5.87 -15.33 8.90
C GLN A 201 -5.66 -16.42 9.97
N SER A 202 -4.72 -17.34 9.76
CA SER A 202 -4.53 -18.50 10.65
C SER A 202 -3.55 -18.26 11.80
N LEU A 203 -2.32 -17.83 11.49
CA LEU A 203 -1.29 -17.51 12.47
C LEU A 203 -0.30 -16.53 11.85
N SER A 204 -0.48 -15.24 12.17
CA SER A 204 0.33 -14.17 11.59
C SER A 204 0.70 -13.09 12.61
N PHE A 205 1.84 -12.46 12.36
CA PHE A 205 2.33 -11.32 13.11
C PHE A 205 2.75 -10.20 12.15
N PHE A 206 2.21 -9.01 12.34
CA PHE A 206 2.57 -7.80 11.62
C PHE A 206 3.33 -6.87 12.57
N ALA A 207 4.36 -6.20 12.07
CA ALA A 207 4.99 -5.07 12.74
C ALA A 207 5.25 -3.94 11.75
N GLY A 208 4.95 -2.70 12.13
CA GLY A 208 5.11 -1.53 11.25
C GLY A 208 5.16 -0.22 12.00
N SER A 209 5.41 0.87 11.28
CA SER A 209 5.32 2.23 11.81
C SER A 209 4.35 3.10 11.00
N SER A 210 3.75 4.07 11.66
CA SER A 210 2.80 5.01 11.08
C SER A 210 3.12 6.44 11.51
N ASP A 211 3.21 7.36 10.55
CA ASP A 211 3.39 8.79 10.78
C ASP A 211 2.06 9.53 10.99
N ARG A 212 0.95 8.81 11.22
CA ARG A 212 -0.33 9.45 11.56
C ARG A 212 -0.16 10.24 12.85
N MET A 213 -0.52 11.53 12.83
CA MET A 213 -0.57 12.35 14.03
C MET A 213 -1.54 11.75 15.05
N ILE A 214 -1.08 11.63 16.28
CA ILE A 214 -1.85 11.17 17.42
C ILE A 214 -2.69 12.35 17.91
N GLY A 215 -3.96 12.40 17.52
CA GLY A 215 -4.89 13.47 17.90
C GLY A 215 -5.62 13.24 19.22
N TRP A 216 -5.49 12.02 19.78
CA TRP A 216 -6.18 11.57 20.99
C TRP A 216 -5.20 11.02 22.03
N GLY A 217 -5.67 10.72 23.23
CA GLY A 217 -4.87 10.00 24.22
C GLY A 217 -4.38 8.63 23.70
N ALA A 218 -3.31 8.09 24.29
CA ALA A 218 -2.69 6.83 23.88
C ALA A 218 -3.69 5.65 23.83
N GLU A 219 -4.50 5.48 24.88
CA GLU A 219 -5.49 4.40 24.94
C GLU A 219 -6.59 4.56 23.87
N GLU A 220 -7.14 5.76 23.71
CA GLU A 220 -8.16 6.05 22.71
C GLU A 220 -7.64 5.80 21.28
N THR A 221 -6.38 6.18 21.03
CA THR A 221 -5.70 5.93 19.76
C THR A 221 -5.59 4.42 19.48
N ALA A 222 -5.13 3.64 20.46
CA ALA A 222 -5.01 2.19 20.32
C ALA A 222 -6.38 1.51 20.14
N ARG A 223 -7.38 1.90 20.94
CA ARG A 223 -8.76 1.37 20.80
C ARG A 223 -9.35 1.66 19.43
N SER A 224 -9.21 2.88 18.94
CA SER A 224 -9.70 3.25 17.62
C SER A 224 -8.98 2.49 16.52
N GLN A 225 -7.66 2.31 16.62
CA GLN A 225 -6.90 1.52 15.65
C GLN A 225 -7.36 0.06 15.62
N PHE A 226 -7.51 -0.56 16.79
CA PHE A 226 -8.00 -1.93 16.90
C PHE A 226 -9.39 -2.11 16.27
N GLN A 227 -10.30 -1.17 16.53
CA GLN A 227 -11.65 -1.18 15.97
C GLN A 227 -11.67 -0.87 14.46
N GLU A 228 -10.80 0.01 13.96
CA GLU A 228 -10.62 0.24 12.51
C GLU A 228 -10.21 -1.07 11.80
N MET A 229 -9.33 -1.88 12.42
CA MET A 229 -8.85 -3.13 11.84
C MET A 229 -9.79 -4.31 12.04
N CYS A 230 -10.54 -4.33 13.15
CA CYS A 230 -11.53 -5.36 13.42
C CYS A 230 -12.81 -4.74 14.01
N PRO A 231 -13.70 -4.20 13.16
CA PRO A 231 -14.92 -3.53 13.61
C PRO A 231 -15.91 -4.44 14.35
N THR A 232 -15.75 -5.76 14.22
CA THR A 232 -16.59 -6.76 14.88
C THR A 232 -15.91 -7.41 16.07
N CYS A 233 -14.68 -7.02 16.40
CA CYS A 233 -13.96 -7.59 17.53
C CYS A 233 -14.52 -7.10 18.86
N MET A 234 -14.63 -8.05 19.79
CA MET A 234 -14.90 -7.78 21.19
C MET A 234 -13.56 -7.74 21.94
N LEU A 235 -13.30 -6.65 22.64
CA LEU A 235 -12.16 -6.59 23.56
C LEU A 235 -12.39 -7.53 24.72
N ALA A 236 -11.36 -8.26 25.12
CA ALA A 236 -11.46 -9.11 26.30
C ALA A 236 -11.45 -8.27 27.58
N GLU A 237 -12.04 -8.81 28.65
CA GLU A 237 -12.07 -8.17 29.96
C GLU A 237 -10.63 -7.93 30.46
N SER A 238 -10.34 -6.73 30.94
CA SER A 238 -9.00 -6.33 31.41
C SER A 238 -7.88 -6.54 30.37
N SER A 239 -8.21 -6.51 29.07
CA SER A 239 -7.22 -6.72 28.01
C SER A 239 -6.23 -5.59 27.83
N ILE A 240 -6.55 -4.40 28.35
CA ILE A 240 -5.79 -3.18 28.14
C ILE A 240 -4.73 -3.03 29.23
N ALA A 241 -3.49 -2.91 28.80
CA ALA A 241 -2.35 -2.70 29.66
C ALA A 241 -1.46 -1.58 29.12
N HIS A 242 -1.00 -0.71 30.02
CA HIS A 242 0.09 0.20 29.71
C HIS A 242 1.42 -0.55 29.73
N VAL A 243 2.24 -0.33 28.72
CA VAL A 243 3.53 -1.01 28.54
C VAL A 243 4.62 0.01 28.23
N SER A 244 5.87 -0.37 28.49
CA SER A 244 7.04 0.37 28.01
C SER A 244 8.00 -0.59 27.32
N VAL A 245 8.35 -0.31 26.07
CA VAL A 245 9.25 -1.16 25.25
C VAL A 245 10.20 -0.24 24.49
N ASP A 246 11.50 -0.53 24.54
CA ASP A 246 12.54 0.33 23.94
C ASP A 246 12.44 1.82 24.34
N SER A 247 12.09 2.08 25.61
CA SER A 247 11.85 3.43 26.17
C SER A 247 10.73 4.21 25.47
N LEU A 248 9.79 3.52 24.82
CA LEU A 248 8.55 4.08 24.32
C LEU A 248 7.40 3.62 25.21
N ASP A 249 6.55 4.56 25.60
CA ASP A 249 5.29 4.25 26.25
C ASP A 249 4.30 3.70 25.22
N GLY A 250 3.45 2.79 25.66
CA GLY A 250 2.52 2.11 24.78
C GLY A 250 1.29 1.56 25.47
N VAL A 251 0.39 1.09 24.63
CA VAL A 251 -0.84 0.41 25.03
C VAL A 251 -0.86 -0.95 24.34
N GLU A 252 -1.02 -1.99 25.14
CA GLU A 252 -1.27 -3.36 24.71
C GLU A 252 -2.75 -3.66 24.90
N LEU A 253 -3.38 -4.29 23.91
CA LEU A 253 -4.77 -4.73 23.98
C LEU A 253 -4.97 -6.00 23.16
N TRP A 254 -6.02 -6.74 23.47
CA TRP A 254 -6.39 -7.94 22.73
C TRP A 254 -7.87 -8.23 22.84
N GLY A 255 -8.37 -8.99 21.88
CA GLY A 255 -9.77 -9.34 21.78
C GLY A 255 -9.97 -10.50 20.83
N TYR A 256 -11.22 -10.68 20.43
CA TYR A 256 -11.59 -11.78 19.57
C TYR A 256 -12.70 -11.40 18.60
N THR A 257 -12.69 -12.04 17.44
CA THR A 257 -13.81 -11.97 16.50
C THR A 257 -15.01 -12.76 17.04
N PRO A 258 -16.23 -12.61 16.48
CA PRO A 258 -17.37 -13.46 16.85
C PRO A 258 -17.11 -14.96 16.64
N ALA A 259 -16.21 -15.30 15.71
CA ALA A 259 -15.75 -16.67 15.46
C ALA A 259 -14.63 -17.13 16.42
N LYS A 260 -14.37 -16.38 17.51
CA LYS A 260 -13.35 -16.67 18.53
C LYS A 260 -11.90 -16.71 17.99
N LYS A 261 -11.61 -16.01 16.90
CA LYS A 261 -10.23 -15.79 16.45
C LYS A 261 -9.58 -14.71 17.31
N LEU A 262 -8.37 -14.94 17.78
CA LEU A 262 -7.60 -13.98 18.57
C LEU A 262 -7.11 -12.82 17.69
N LYS A 263 -7.27 -11.60 18.20
CA LYS A 263 -6.62 -10.39 17.70
C LYS A 263 -5.84 -9.74 18.84
N TYR A 264 -4.55 -9.53 18.63
CA TYR A 264 -3.65 -8.87 19.56
C TYR A 264 -3.13 -7.58 18.91
N GLU A 265 -2.95 -6.53 19.71
CA GLU A 265 -2.32 -5.29 19.29
C GLU A 265 -1.44 -4.71 20.40
N MET A 266 -0.27 -4.22 20.03
CA MET A 266 0.54 -3.30 20.83
C MET A 266 0.83 -2.07 19.99
N VAL A 267 0.57 -0.89 20.57
CA VAL A 267 0.93 0.40 19.98
C VAL A 267 1.96 1.08 20.88
N LEU A 268 3.12 1.43 20.32
CA LEU A 268 4.19 2.16 21.00
C LEU A 268 4.27 3.58 20.41
N PHE A 269 4.17 4.58 21.26
CA PHE A 269 4.06 5.99 20.86
C PHE A 269 5.43 6.67 20.89
N ASP A 270 5.78 7.31 19.79
CA ASP A 270 6.93 8.20 19.63
C ASP A 270 6.42 9.63 19.39
N THR A 271 7.31 10.61 19.40
CA THR A 271 6.93 12.04 19.37
C THR A 271 6.14 12.44 18.12
N SER A 272 6.41 11.79 16.98
CA SER A 272 5.82 12.14 15.69
C SER A 272 5.22 10.96 14.92
N LYS A 273 5.17 9.77 15.53
CA LYS A 273 4.76 8.51 14.90
C LYS A 273 4.44 7.49 15.97
N PHE A 274 3.89 6.36 15.55
CA PHE A 274 3.77 5.19 16.41
C PHE A 274 4.21 3.93 15.69
N PHE A 275 4.59 2.93 16.47
CA PHE A 275 4.83 1.57 16.00
C PHE A 275 3.67 0.70 16.42
N VAL A 276 3.26 -0.20 15.53
CA VAL A 276 2.16 -1.13 15.80
C VAL A 276 2.62 -2.56 15.54
N MET A 277 2.27 -3.45 16.46
CA MET A 277 2.48 -4.88 16.37
C MET A 277 1.14 -5.58 16.51
N ILE A 278 0.77 -6.42 15.55
CA ILE A 278 -0.54 -7.05 15.48
C ILE A 278 -0.37 -8.55 15.34
N GLY A 279 -1.06 -9.31 16.19
CA GLY A 279 -1.14 -10.76 16.10
C GLY A 279 -2.53 -11.22 15.68
N THR A 280 -2.61 -12.20 14.79
CA THR A 280 -3.88 -12.86 14.42
C THR A 280 -3.74 -14.36 14.57
N ALA A 281 -4.65 -15.01 15.30
CA ALA A 281 -4.69 -16.48 15.36
C ALA A 281 -6.12 -17.02 15.22
N ASP A 282 -6.27 -18.17 14.54
CA ASP A 282 -7.56 -18.83 14.30
C ASP A 282 -8.24 -19.34 15.57
N SER A 283 -7.51 -19.43 16.68
CA SER A 283 -8.06 -19.82 17.96
C SER A 283 -7.56 -18.93 19.08
N LEU A 284 -8.45 -18.63 20.03
CA LEU A 284 -8.11 -18.01 21.31
C LEU A 284 -7.43 -19.04 22.22
N GLN A 285 -6.13 -19.23 22.02
CA GLN A 285 -5.26 -20.03 22.89
C GLN A 285 -4.37 -19.10 23.71
N ALA A 286 -4.24 -19.38 25.02
CA ALA A 286 -3.43 -18.56 25.92
C ALA A 286 -1.96 -18.53 25.49
N GLU A 287 -1.47 -19.63 24.92
CA GLU A 287 -0.13 -19.75 24.36
C GLU A 287 0.09 -18.78 23.19
N MET A 288 -0.92 -18.58 22.33
CA MET A 288 -0.82 -17.66 21.20
C MET A 288 -0.79 -16.21 21.64
N LEU A 289 -1.59 -15.85 22.65
CA LEU A 289 -1.52 -14.52 23.25
C LEU A 289 -0.15 -14.27 23.89
N ALA A 290 0.36 -15.22 24.67
CA ALA A 290 1.69 -15.13 25.26
C ALA A 290 2.79 -14.98 24.19
N HIS A 291 2.64 -15.72 23.08
CA HIS A 291 3.54 -15.65 21.94
C HIS A 291 3.62 -14.23 21.34
N TYR A 292 2.48 -13.59 21.08
CA TYR A 292 2.44 -12.23 20.54
C TYR A 292 2.96 -11.17 21.51
N LYS A 293 2.70 -11.34 22.81
CA LYS A 293 3.27 -10.48 23.86
C LYS A 293 4.79 -10.60 23.91
N GLU A 294 5.34 -11.82 23.86
CA GLU A 294 6.78 -12.05 23.84
C GLU A 294 7.41 -11.39 22.60
N ALA A 295 6.86 -11.64 21.42
CA ALA A 295 7.36 -11.08 20.16
C ALA A 295 7.37 -9.55 20.19
N SER A 296 6.27 -8.92 20.60
CA SER A 296 6.15 -7.44 20.62
C SER A 296 7.09 -6.79 21.62
N ARG A 297 7.37 -7.43 22.76
CA ARG A 297 8.35 -6.95 23.75
C ARG A 297 9.79 -7.03 23.27
N THR A 298 10.08 -7.71 22.16
CA THR A 298 11.42 -7.70 21.55
C THR A 298 11.62 -6.53 20.58
N PHE A 299 10.60 -5.71 20.37
CA PHE A 299 10.70 -4.52 19.54
C PHE A 299 11.88 -3.64 19.98
N ALA A 300 12.67 -3.19 19.01
CA ALA A 300 13.71 -2.21 19.22
C ALA A 300 13.86 -1.33 17.97
N ARG A 301 13.97 -0.01 18.18
CA ARG A 301 14.31 0.93 17.10
C ARG A 301 15.76 0.71 16.67
N LYS A 302 16.02 0.73 15.36
CA LYS A 302 17.39 0.82 14.84
C LYS A 302 17.83 2.27 14.94
N ARG A 303 18.77 2.55 15.83
CA ARG A 303 19.41 3.86 15.92
C ARG A 303 20.26 4.05 14.67
N LYS A 304 20.11 5.18 13.98
CA LYS A 304 21.05 5.56 12.92
C LYS A 304 22.41 5.77 13.58
N SER A 305 23.40 4.96 13.21
CA SER A 305 24.81 5.21 13.50
C SER A 305 25.29 6.45 12.75
#